data_AF-A0A379TGD7-F1
#
_entry.id   AF-A0A379TGD7-F1
#
_cell.length_a   1.000
_cell.length_b   1.000
_cell.length_c   1.000
_cell.angle_alpha   90.00
_cell.angle_beta   90.00
_cell.angle_gamma   90.00
#
_symmetry.space_group_name_H-M   'P 1'
#
loop_
_entity.id
_entity.type
_entity.pdbx_description
1 polymer ?
#
loop_
_entity_poly.entity_id
_entity_poly.type
_entity_poly.pdbx_seq_one_letter_code
_entity_poly.pdbx_strand_id
1 'polypeptide(L)'
;MNQVLASSAGNALEVREAVQFLTGEYRNPRLFDVTMALCIEMLISGQLAKDDAQARAKLQAVLDNGKAAEVFGRMVAAQKGPTDFVENYDKYLPAAMLSKAVYADTEGFVSAMDTRALGMAVVSMGGGRRQASDTIDYSVGFTDMVRLGRQC
;
A
#
# COMPACT_ATOMS: atom_id res chain seq x y z
N MET A 1 -4.17 12.85 -8.54
CA MET A 1 -3.56 11.51 -8.41
C MET A 1 -3.44 10.88 -9.79
N ASN A 2 -2.38 11.24 -10.54
CA ASN A 2 -2.26 10.92 -11.99
C ASN A 2 -1.75 9.50 -12.29
N GLN A 3 -1.42 8.73 -11.25
CA GLN A 3 -1.05 7.31 -11.30
C GLN A 3 -1.31 6.71 -9.92
N VAL A 4 -1.36 5.38 -9.81
CA VAL A 4 -1.47 4.67 -8.52
C VAL A 4 -0.35 5.14 -7.58
N LEU A 5 -0.66 5.31 -6.29
CA LEU A 5 0.32 5.81 -5.32
C LEU A 5 1.32 4.71 -4.94
N ALA A 6 0.76 3.60 -4.47
CA ALA A 6 1.44 2.36 -4.14
C ALA A 6 1.87 1.61 -5.41
N SER A 7 2.51 0.47 -5.22
CA SER A 7 2.81 -0.49 -6.29
C SER A 7 1.68 -1.51 -6.50
N SER A 8 0.66 -1.47 -5.64
CA SER A 8 -0.54 -2.29 -5.69
C SER A 8 -1.83 -1.47 -5.67
N ALA A 9 -2.93 -2.08 -6.11
CA ALA A 9 -4.28 -1.55 -6.00
C ALA A 9 -5.26 -2.70 -5.77
N GLY A 10 -5.96 -2.73 -4.63
CA GLY A 10 -6.83 -3.83 -4.22
C GLY A 10 -7.10 -3.82 -2.72
N ASN A 11 -7.30 -4.99 -2.12
CA ASN A 11 -7.51 -5.11 -0.66
C ASN A 11 -6.35 -5.83 0.01
N ALA A 12 -6.27 -7.16 -0.12
CA ALA A 12 -5.21 -7.95 0.51
C ALA A 12 -3.81 -7.55 -0.01
N LEU A 13 -3.72 -7.18 -1.29
CA LEU A 13 -2.49 -6.74 -1.94
C LEU A 13 -1.93 -5.46 -1.31
N GLU A 14 -2.79 -4.48 -1.01
CA GLU A 14 -2.38 -3.23 -0.36
C GLU A 14 -1.99 -3.45 1.11
N VAL A 15 -2.67 -4.37 1.81
CA VAL A 15 -2.28 -4.78 3.17
C VAL A 15 -0.91 -5.46 3.17
N ARG A 16 -0.63 -6.32 2.19
CA ARG A 16 0.71 -6.91 2.00
C ARG A 16 1.76 -5.82 1.82
N GLU A 17 1.53 -4.89 0.90
CA GLU A 17 2.49 -3.79 0.65
C GLU A 17 2.67 -2.91 1.90
N ALA A 18 1.62 -2.67 2.69
CA ALA A 18 1.74 -1.94 3.96
C ALA A 18 2.63 -2.66 4.97
N VAL A 19 2.53 -3.99 5.10
CA VAL A 19 3.42 -4.76 5.98
C VAL A 19 4.85 -4.69 5.47
N GLN A 20 5.09 -4.94 4.17
CA GLN A 20 6.41 -4.85 3.55
C GLN A 20 7.05 -3.46 3.69
N PHE A 21 6.23 -2.41 3.62
CA PHE A 21 6.65 -1.03 3.84
C PHE A 21 7.15 -0.83 5.27
N LEU A 22 6.39 -1.30 6.26
CA LEU A 22 6.72 -1.15 7.67
C LEU A 22 7.93 -2.00 8.09
N THR A 23 8.08 -3.20 7.54
CA THR A 23 9.24 -4.09 7.81
C THR A 23 10.50 -3.69 7.04
N GLY A 24 10.37 -2.82 6.03
CA GLY A 24 11.49 -2.37 5.20
C GLY A 24 11.86 -3.32 4.06
N GLU A 25 11.04 -4.35 3.80
CA GLU A 25 11.23 -5.28 2.68
C GLU A 25 11.08 -4.57 1.33
N TYR A 26 10.06 -3.72 1.20
CA TYR A 26 9.82 -2.93 0.00
C TYR A 26 9.13 -1.62 0.34
N ARG A 27 9.64 -0.50 -0.20
CA ARG A 27 9.02 0.82 -0.04
C ARG A 27 8.93 1.52 -1.40
N ASN A 28 7.73 1.65 -1.95
CA ASN A 28 7.52 2.49 -3.13
C ASN A 28 7.91 3.94 -2.79
N PRO A 29 8.83 4.57 -3.54
CA PRO A 29 9.37 5.88 -3.17
C PRO A 29 8.30 6.98 -3.15
N ARG A 30 7.29 6.92 -4.03
CA ARG A 30 6.22 7.93 -4.06
C ARG A 30 5.26 7.76 -2.89
N LEU A 31 4.93 6.52 -2.56
CA LEU A 31 4.14 6.22 -1.37
C LEU A 31 4.89 6.63 -0.10
N PHE A 32 6.20 6.40 -0.05
CA PHE A 32 7.05 6.82 1.05
C PHE A 32 7.03 8.32 1.25
N ASP A 33 7.24 9.11 0.18
CA ASP A 33 7.27 10.57 0.27
C ASP A 33 5.94 11.14 0.80
N VAL A 34 4.80 10.68 0.25
CA VAL A 34 3.48 11.14 0.70
C VAL A 34 3.20 10.71 2.15
N THR A 35 3.49 9.45 2.51
CA THR A 35 3.30 8.94 3.87
C THR A 35 4.13 9.72 4.88
N MET A 36 5.40 9.96 4.57
CA MET A 36 6.30 10.74 5.43
C MET A 36 5.82 12.18 5.58
N ALA A 37 5.43 12.84 4.49
CA ALA A 37 4.94 14.22 4.55
C ALA A 37 3.69 14.35 5.44
N LEU A 38 2.71 13.45 5.29
CA LEU A 38 1.51 13.45 6.14
C LEU A 38 1.84 13.24 7.61
N CYS A 39 2.70 12.26 7.93
CA CYS A 39 3.11 11.99 9.30
C CYS A 39 3.93 13.13 9.93
N ILE A 40 4.74 13.85 9.16
CA ILE A 40 5.49 15.02 9.63
C ILE A 40 4.52 16.10 10.11
N GLU A 41 3.51 16.43 9.31
CA GLU A 41 2.49 17.42 9.68
C GLU A 41 1.72 17.00 10.95
N MET A 42 1.42 15.71 11.10
CA MET A 42 0.79 15.18 12.32
C MET A 42 1.69 15.35 13.55
N LEU A 43 3.00 15.08 13.45
CA LEU A 43 3.92 15.23 14.58
C LEU A 43 4.09 16.70 14.99
N ILE A 44 4.17 17.62 14.02
CA ILE A 44 4.31 19.06 14.30
C ILE A 44 3.01 19.60 14.91
N SER A 45 1.86 19.30 14.30
CA SER A 45 0.54 19.74 14.78
C SER A 45 0.23 19.17 16.17
N GLY A 46 0.65 17.92 16.42
CA GLY A 46 0.53 17.26 17.71
C GLY A 46 1.58 17.67 18.74
N GLN A 47 2.47 18.62 18.42
CA GLN A 47 3.55 19.09 19.31
C GLN A 47 4.54 17.98 19.75
N LEU A 48 4.69 16.94 18.93
CA LEU A 48 5.62 15.83 19.12
C LEU A 48 6.97 16.05 18.41
N ALA A 49 7.04 17.04 17.52
CA ALA A 49 8.24 17.55 16.89
C ALA A 49 8.13 19.08 16.67
N LYS A 50 9.27 19.77 16.71
CA LYS A 50 9.33 21.23 16.55
C LYS A 50 9.47 21.71 15.10
N ASP A 51 9.99 20.84 14.23
CA ASP A 51 10.30 21.13 12.83
C ASP A 51 10.31 19.84 11.99
N ASP A 52 10.38 20.00 10.66
CA ASP A 52 10.41 18.90 9.68
C ASP A 52 11.57 17.93 9.94
N ALA A 53 12.78 18.46 10.17
CA ALA A 53 13.97 17.64 10.35
C ALA A 53 13.85 16.72 11.57
N GLN A 54 13.37 17.24 12.70
CA GLN A 54 13.13 16.45 13.90
C GLN A 54 12.01 15.43 13.68
N ALA A 55 10.91 15.81 13.02
CA ALA A 55 9.80 14.91 12.73
C ALA A 55 10.24 13.75 11.84
N ARG A 56 10.94 14.04 10.74
CA ARG A 56 11.49 13.05 9.80
C ARG A 56 12.46 12.11 10.50
N ALA A 57 13.36 12.62 11.33
CA ALA A 57 14.30 11.77 12.09
C ALA A 57 13.57 10.81 13.04
N LYS A 58 12.51 11.27 13.73
CA LYS A 58 11.69 10.42 14.61
C LYS A 58 10.95 9.32 13.84
N LEU A 59 10.33 9.68 12.71
CA LEU A 59 9.58 8.75 11.85
C LEU A 59 10.52 7.71 11.24
N GLN A 60 11.66 8.14 10.70
CA GLN A 60 12.65 7.24 10.13
C GLN A 60 13.18 6.26 11.19
N ALA A 61 13.47 6.76 12.40
CA ALA A 61 13.96 5.90 13.48
C ALA A 61 12.97 4.76 13.82
N VAL A 62 11.65 5.02 13.84
CA VAL A 62 10.65 3.98 14.15
C VAL A 62 10.37 3.03 12.99
N LEU A 63 10.62 3.46 11.75
CA LEU A 63 10.61 2.60 10.57
C LEU A 63 11.83 1.66 10.55
N ASP A 64 13.00 2.16 10.96
CA ASP A 64 14.25 1.40 10.87
C ASP A 64 14.45 0.45 12.05
N ASN A 65 13.95 0.81 13.24
CA ASN A 65 14.04 -0.05 14.43
C ASN A 65 12.88 -1.03 14.59
N GLY A 66 11.95 -1.09 13.62
CA GLY A 66 10.81 -2.03 13.62
C GLY A 66 9.63 -1.66 14.52
N LYS A 67 9.70 -0.60 15.33
CA LYS A 67 8.59 -0.20 16.23
C LYS A 67 7.30 0.12 15.47
N ALA A 68 7.39 0.68 14.27
CA ALA A 68 6.22 0.94 13.45
C ALA A 68 5.49 -0.35 13.07
N ALA A 69 6.23 -1.39 12.68
CA ALA A 69 5.69 -2.72 12.39
C ALA A 69 5.13 -3.41 13.65
N GLU A 70 5.82 -3.31 14.79
CA GLU A 70 5.35 -3.83 16.09
C GLU A 70 4.00 -3.23 16.48
N VAL A 71 3.86 -1.90 16.38
CA VAL A 71 2.60 -1.21 16.71
C VAL A 71 1.48 -1.64 15.76
N PHE A 72 1.78 -1.80 14.46
CA PHE A 72 0.79 -2.31 13.50
C PHE A 72 0.33 -3.74 13.86
N GLY A 73 1.26 -4.65 14.19
CA GLY A 73 0.90 -6.02 14.63
C GLY A 73 0.05 -6.02 15.91
N ARG A 74 0.42 -5.20 16.91
CA ARG A 74 -0.38 -5.02 18.13
C ARG A 74 -1.77 -4.47 17.84
N MET A 75 -1.89 -3.53 16.90
CA MET A 75 -3.17 -2.97 16.47
C MET A 75 -4.05 -4.04 15.81
N VAL A 76 -3.49 -4.90 14.95
CA VAL A 76 -4.20 -6.01 14.31
C VAL A 76 -4.71 -6.99 15.36
N ALA A 77 -3.86 -7.42 16.29
CA ALA A 77 -4.23 -8.34 17.37
C ALA A 77 -5.32 -7.75 18.29
N ALA A 78 -5.21 -6.47 18.64
CA ALA A 78 -6.21 -5.78 19.46
C ALA A 78 -7.60 -5.73 18.79
N GLN A 79 -7.65 -5.79 17.47
CA GLN A 79 -8.89 -5.82 16.67
C GLN A 79 -9.29 -7.24 16.25
N LYS A 80 -8.85 -8.27 16.99
CA LYS A 80 -9.16 -9.69 16.79
C LYS A 80 -8.56 -10.31 15.52
N GLY A 81 -7.56 -9.65 14.92
CA GLY A 81 -6.73 -10.27 13.89
C GLY A 81 -5.68 -11.22 14.48
N PRO A 82 -4.88 -11.89 13.65
CA PRO A 82 -3.84 -12.80 14.11
C PRO A 82 -2.73 -12.08 14.88
N THR A 83 -2.22 -12.72 15.94
CA THR A 83 -1.16 -12.15 16.79
C THR A 83 0.22 -12.13 16.14
N ASP A 84 0.43 -12.98 15.13
CA ASP A 84 1.66 -13.16 14.36
C ASP A 84 1.49 -12.68 12.90
N PHE A 85 0.56 -11.73 12.67
CA PHE A 85 0.20 -11.28 11.33
C PHE A 85 1.38 -10.65 10.58
N VAL A 86 2.22 -9.86 11.24
CA VAL A 86 3.33 -9.15 10.58
C VAL A 86 4.39 -10.13 10.07
N GLU A 87 4.62 -11.22 10.79
CA GLU A 87 5.60 -12.25 10.46
C GLU A 87 5.05 -13.29 9.47
N ASN A 88 3.72 -13.45 9.42
CA ASN A 88 3.06 -14.53 8.67
C ASN A 88 1.91 -14.06 7.78
N TYR A 89 1.93 -12.80 7.32
CA TYR A 89 0.81 -12.21 6.58
C TYR A 89 0.39 -13.03 5.36
N ASP A 90 1.31 -13.70 4.67
CA ASP A 90 1.01 -14.54 3.51
C ASP A 90 0.17 -15.78 3.83
N LYS A 91 0.14 -16.24 5.09
CA LYS A 91 -0.75 -17.33 5.52
C LYS A 91 -2.19 -16.86 5.72
N TYR A 92 -2.38 -15.57 6.01
CA TYR A 92 -3.67 -14.99 6.40
C TYR A 92 -4.34 -14.22 5.28
N LEU A 93 -3.56 -13.57 4.42
CA LEU A 93 -4.07 -12.79 3.30
C LEU A 93 -4.56 -13.73 2.19
N PRO A 94 -5.80 -13.55 1.69
CA PRO A 94 -6.33 -14.42 0.64
C PRO A 94 -5.55 -14.21 -0.66
N ALA A 95 -5.18 -15.33 -1.30
CA ALA A 95 -4.55 -15.34 -2.61
C ALA A 95 -5.60 -15.48 -3.72
N ALA A 96 -5.43 -14.75 -4.81
CA ALA A 96 -6.29 -14.87 -5.97
C ALA A 96 -6.12 -16.23 -6.64
N MET A 97 -7.21 -16.75 -7.22
CA MET A 97 -7.19 -18.03 -7.94
C MET A 97 -6.22 -18.04 -9.14
N LEU A 98 -6.05 -16.89 -9.80
CA LEU A 98 -5.16 -16.71 -10.93
C LEU A 98 -4.36 -15.43 -10.76
N SER A 99 -3.04 -15.53 -10.89
CA SER A 99 -2.14 -14.38 -10.99
C SER A 99 -1.38 -14.46 -12.30
N LYS A 100 -1.49 -13.42 -13.13
CA LYS A 100 -0.84 -13.36 -14.44
C LYS A 100 -0.51 -11.92 -14.81
N ALA A 101 0.73 -11.69 -15.25
CA ALA A 101 1.15 -10.39 -15.76
C ALA A 101 0.43 -10.05 -17.09
N VAL A 102 0.13 -8.77 -17.27
CA VAL A 102 -0.40 -8.20 -18.51
C VAL A 102 0.65 -7.26 -19.09
N TYR A 103 1.04 -7.49 -20.34
CA TYR A 103 2.05 -6.69 -21.04
C TYR A 103 1.38 -5.74 -22.03
N ALA A 104 2.06 -4.64 -22.34
CA ALA A 104 1.62 -3.72 -23.39
C ALA A 104 1.76 -4.37 -24.78
N ASP A 105 0.89 -4.01 -25.72
CA ASP A 105 0.95 -4.53 -27.09
C ASP A 105 2.20 -4.05 -27.85
N THR A 106 2.78 -2.93 -27.43
CA THR A 106 3.97 -2.31 -28.04
C THR A 106 4.93 -1.82 -26.97
N GLU A 107 6.22 -1.92 -27.25
CA GLU A 107 7.27 -1.35 -26.41
C GLU A 107 7.18 0.19 -26.38
N GLY A 108 7.49 0.79 -25.24
CA GLY A 108 7.49 2.25 -25.12
C GLY A 108 7.59 2.74 -23.68
N PHE A 109 7.32 4.02 -23.45
CA PHE A 109 7.29 4.61 -22.11
C PHE A 109 5.87 4.97 -21.71
N VAL A 110 5.50 4.67 -20.46
CA VAL A 110 4.18 5.02 -19.91
C VAL A 110 4.05 6.53 -19.78
N SER A 111 3.29 7.16 -20.66
CA SER A 111 3.09 8.61 -20.70
C SER A 111 1.89 9.09 -19.88
N ALA A 112 0.87 8.25 -19.74
CA ALA A 112 -0.36 8.55 -19.01
C ALA A 112 -0.94 7.29 -18.36
N MET A 113 -1.77 7.50 -17.33
CA MET A 113 -2.49 6.44 -16.63
C MET A 113 -3.85 6.96 -16.19
N ASP A 114 -4.93 6.32 -16.64
CA ASP A 114 -6.27 6.62 -16.15
C ASP A 114 -6.52 5.88 -14.83
N THR A 115 -6.25 6.56 -13.71
CA THR A 115 -6.43 6.00 -12.37
C THR A 115 -7.89 5.72 -12.03
N ARG A 116 -8.84 6.44 -12.63
CA ARG A 116 -10.26 6.17 -12.45
C ARG A 116 -10.63 4.86 -13.14
N ALA A 117 -10.19 4.66 -14.38
CA ALA A 117 -10.43 3.43 -15.11
C ALA A 117 -9.81 2.21 -14.37
N LEU A 118 -8.59 2.35 -13.84
CA LEU A 118 -7.97 1.29 -13.02
C LEU A 118 -8.77 0.98 -11.76
N GLY A 119 -9.24 2.00 -11.03
CA GLY A 119 -10.11 1.77 -9.87
C GLY A 119 -11.41 1.06 -10.24
N MET A 120 -12.04 1.46 -11.36
CA MET A 120 -13.24 0.79 -11.87
C MET A 120 -12.97 -0.64 -12.36
N ALA A 121 -11.76 -0.94 -12.82
CA ALA A 121 -11.34 -2.29 -13.16
C ALA A 121 -11.25 -3.17 -11.90
N VAL A 122 -10.66 -2.68 -10.79
CA VAL A 122 -10.66 -3.39 -9.50
C VAL A 122 -12.08 -3.67 -9.01
N VAL A 123 -12.98 -2.67 -9.07
CA VAL A 123 -14.40 -2.85 -8.74
C VAL A 123 -15.05 -3.92 -9.62
N SER A 124 -14.73 -3.94 -10.91
CA SER A 124 -15.30 -4.91 -11.85
C SER A 124 -14.75 -6.32 -11.69
N MET A 125 -13.55 -6.47 -11.13
CA MET A 125 -12.98 -7.77 -10.73
C MET A 125 -13.57 -8.29 -9.41
N GLY A 126 -14.33 -7.47 -8.66
CA GLY A 126 -14.92 -7.83 -7.38
C GLY A 126 -14.18 -7.29 -6.15
N GLY A 127 -13.11 -6.51 -6.34
CA GLY A 127 -12.34 -5.87 -5.25
C GLY A 127 -13.01 -4.61 -4.68
N GLY A 128 -14.25 -4.33 -5.10
CA GLY A 128 -15.01 -3.18 -4.66
C GLY A 128 -16.50 -3.39 -4.85
N ARG A 129 -17.30 -2.45 -4.36
CA ARG A 129 -18.77 -2.52 -4.39
C ARG A 129 -19.33 -1.62 -5.48
N ARG A 130 -20.29 -2.12 -6.26
CA ARG A 130 -21.11 -1.28 -7.17
C ARG A 130 -22.33 -0.75 -6.44
N GLN A 131 -22.89 -1.57 -5.55
CA GLN A 131 -23.94 -1.22 -4.61
C GLN A 131 -23.54 -1.67 -3.20
N ALA A 132 -24.09 -1.02 -2.18
CA ALA A 132 -23.63 -1.21 -0.79
C ALA A 132 -23.69 -2.67 -0.29
N SER A 133 -24.58 -3.50 -0.84
CA SER A 133 -24.77 -4.90 -0.47
C SER A 133 -23.80 -5.89 -1.13
N ASP A 134 -22.99 -5.46 -2.10
CA ASP A 134 -22.09 -6.38 -2.81
C ASP A 134 -21.02 -6.94 -1.87
N THR A 135 -20.77 -8.24 -2.02
CA THR A 135 -19.63 -8.92 -1.41
C THR A 135 -18.35 -8.55 -2.15
N ILE A 136 -17.25 -8.39 -1.40
CA ILE A 136 -15.93 -8.10 -1.97
C ILE A 136 -15.12 -9.39 -1.98
N ASP A 137 -14.47 -9.67 -3.10
CA ASP A 137 -13.33 -10.58 -3.14
C ASP A 137 -12.08 -9.80 -2.74
N TYR A 138 -11.55 -10.09 -1.55
CA TYR A 138 -10.40 -9.36 -1.01
C TYR A 138 -9.07 -9.72 -1.69
N SER A 139 -9.05 -10.77 -2.51
CA SER A 139 -7.82 -11.28 -3.14
C SER A 139 -7.49 -10.60 -4.48
N VAL A 140 -8.49 -10.02 -5.16
CA VAL A 140 -8.32 -9.46 -6.50
C VAL A 140 -7.73 -8.05 -6.48
N GLY A 141 -7.05 -7.69 -7.56
CA GLY A 141 -6.46 -6.38 -7.75
C GLY A 141 -5.22 -6.43 -8.63
N PHE A 142 -4.39 -5.42 -8.53
CA PHE A 142 -3.15 -5.29 -9.29
C PHE A 142 -1.95 -5.24 -8.33
N THR A 143 -0.86 -5.91 -8.70
CA THR A 143 0.48 -5.72 -8.14
C THR A 143 1.44 -5.27 -9.24
N ASP A 144 2.66 -4.90 -8.86
CA ASP A 144 3.73 -4.58 -9.81
C ASP A 144 3.35 -3.46 -10.79
N MET A 145 2.55 -2.50 -10.32
CA MET A 145 2.06 -1.39 -11.13
C MET A 145 3.23 -0.59 -11.72
N VAL A 146 3.25 -0.50 -13.05
CA VAL A 146 4.23 0.34 -13.74
C VAL A 146 3.99 1.81 -13.41
N ARG A 147 5.08 2.59 -13.34
CA ARG A 147 5.03 4.02 -13.06
C ARG A 147 5.13 4.83 -14.34
N LEU A 148 4.56 6.04 -14.33
CA LEU A 148 4.76 7.00 -15.42
C LEU A 148 6.26 7.22 -15.68
N GLY A 149 6.66 7.25 -16.95
CA GLY A 149 8.05 7.39 -17.39
C GLY A 149 8.88 6.10 -17.35
N ARG A 150 8.30 4.95 -16.97
CA ARG A 150 8.97 3.64 -17.09
C ARG A 150 8.74 3.02 -18.46
N GLN A 151 9.72 2.23 -18.90
CA GLN A 151 9.63 1.44 -20.13
C GLN A 151 8.74 0.21 -19.88
N CYS A 152 7.90 -0.13 -20.86
CA CYS A 152 7.10 -1.35 -20.95
C CYS A 152 7.44 -2.10 -22.23
#